data_AF-A0A3B0VVH6-F1
#
_entry.id   AF-A0A3B0VVH6-F1
#
_cell.length_a   1.000
_cell.length_b   1.000
_cell.length_c   1.000
_cell.angle_alpha   90.00
_cell.angle_beta   90.00
_cell.angle_gamma   90.00
#
_symmetry.space_group_name_H-M   'P 1'
#
loop_
_entity.id
_entity.type
_entity.pdbx_description
1 polymer ?
#
loop_
_entity_poly.entity_id
_entity_poly.type
_entity_poly.pdbx_seq_one_letter_code
_entity_poly.pdbx_strand_id
1 'polypeptide(L)'
;MFYQFLYPLHHLFSGFNVFRYITFRCVGATVSAFLIVIFMGPWFIRSMRDYKIGQVIREDGPASHLVKQGIPTMGGLLIIFSMVVTTLLWVKLDNPHVWIILLITIWFAAIGGYDDYCKIRLKSSRGLSPWGKIILQVSGALLAGYFIYRDPAVNEALTVPFFKNFQINMGWGYIFFMVLVIVGSSNAVNLTDGLDGLVTGPTVVTSAVYLIFSYLAGHVVLARYLHITYVAGAGEVAVFCGAMVGACLGFLWFNAYPAQIFMGDTGSLALGAAMGGIAVI
;
A
#
# COMPACT_ATOMS: atom_id res chain seq x y z
N MET A 1 -7.67 9.49 13.57
CA MET A 1 -7.52 10.38 14.77
C MET A 1 -8.28 11.69 14.60
N PHE A 2 -8.12 12.45 13.52
CA PHE A 2 -8.83 13.71 13.30
C PHE A 2 -10.35 13.57 13.27
N TYR A 3 -10.88 12.49 12.66
CA TYR A 3 -12.31 12.20 12.80
C TYR A 3 -12.70 12.02 14.28
N GLN A 4 -11.95 11.24 15.05
CA GLN A 4 -12.28 10.94 16.45
C GLN A 4 -12.14 12.17 17.37
N PHE A 5 -11.15 13.04 17.13
CA PHE A 5 -10.84 14.17 18.02
C PHE A 5 -11.45 15.50 17.59
N LEU A 6 -11.52 15.78 16.28
CA LEU A 6 -11.95 17.09 15.77
C LEU A 6 -13.43 17.13 15.42
N TYR A 7 -13.99 16.05 14.88
CA TYR A 7 -15.43 16.02 14.54
C TYR A 7 -16.33 16.28 15.76
N PRO A 8 -16.09 15.74 16.97
CA PRO A 8 -16.93 16.06 18.14
C PRO A 8 -16.96 17.55 18.50
N LEU A 9 -15.93 18.30 18.12
CA LEU A 9 -15.83 19.75 18.37
C LEU A 9 -16.65 20.58 17.36
N HIS A 10 -17.33 19.96 16.39
CA HIS A 10 -18.14 20.71 15.40
C HIS A 10 -19.28 21.53 16.03
N HIS A 11 -19.72 21.18 17.24
CA HIS A 11 -20.68 21.98 18.02
C HIS A 11 -20.09 23.31 18.50
N LEU A 12 -18.77 23.37 18.71
CA LEU A 12 -18.04 24.58 19.12
C LEU A 12 -17.64 25.44 17.92
N PHE A 13 -17.24 24.80 16.82
CA PHE A 13 -16.90 25.47 15.56
C PHE A 13 -17.37 24.63 14.36
N SER A 14 -18.31 25.17 13.59
CA SER A 14 -18.96 24.48 12.48
C SER A 14 -17.99 23.99 11.40
N GLY A 15 -16.81 24.60 11.28
CA GLY A 15 -15.77 24.17 10.33
C GLY A 15 -15.26 22.76 10.56
N PHE A 16 -15.34 22.20 11.77
CA PHE A 16 -14.92 20.81 12.02
C PHE A 16 -15.85 19.75 11.42
N ASN A 17 -17.01 20.15 10.90
CA ASN A 17 -17.94 19.24 10.23
C ASN A 17 -17.33 18.63 8.94
N VAL A 18 -16.32 19.28 8.36
CA VAL A 18 -15.59 18.77 7.17
C VAL A 18 -14.96 17.39 7.39
N PHE A 19 -14.56 17.06 8.63
CA PHE A 19 -13.96 15.77 8.97
C PHE A 19 -14.95 14.61 8.88
N ARG A 20 -16.26 14.88 8.83
CA ARG A 20 -17.29 13.85 8.59
C ARG A 20 -17.19 13.25 7.18
N TYR A 21 -16.81 14.05 6.19
CA TYR A 21 -16.88 13.67 4.78
C TYR A 21 -15.68 12.81 4.39
N ILE A 22 -15.93 11.60 3.87
CA ILE A 22 -14.88 10.70 3.38
C ILE A 22 -14.06 11.38 2.29
N THR A 23 -14.71 12.09 1.36
CA THR A 23 -14.04 12.81 0.26
C THR A 23 -13.01 13.82 0.75
N PHE A 24 -13.37 14.64 1.75
CA PHE A 24 -12.44 15.58 2.37
C PHE A 24 -11.28 14.84 3.04
N ARG A 25 -11.55 13.74 3.74
CA ARG A 25 -10.52 12.93 4.39
C ARG A 25 -9.60 12.23 3.40
N CYS A 26 -10.10 11.78 2.25
CA CYS A 26 -9.27 11.24 1.16
C CYS A 26 -8.31 12.29 0.63
N VAL A 27 -8.80 13.50 0.31
CA VAL A 27 -7.95 14.61 -0.16
C VAL A 27 -6.93 15.00 0.91
N GLY A 28 -7.38 15.13 2.16
CA GLY A 28 -6.52 15.41 3.31
C GLY A 28 -5.43 14.37 3.49
N ALA A 29 -5.75 13.08 3.34
CA ALA A 29 -4.78 12.00 3.37
C ALA A 29 -3.79 12.08 2.21
N THR A 30 -4.26 12.27 0.96
CA THR A 30 -3.36 12.42 -0.19
C THR A 30 -2.38 13.57 -0.01
N VAL A 31 -2.87 14.76 0.37
CA VAL A 31 -2.03 15.94 0.56
C VAL A 31 -1.06 15.75 1.73
N SER A 32 -1.53 15.24 2.87
CA SER A 32 -0.67 15.01 4.05
C SER A 32 0.45 14.03 3.74
N ALA A 33 0.12 12.90 3.08
CA ALA A 33 1.10 11.88 2.75
C ALA A 33 2.14 12.40 1.74
N PHE A 34 1.70 13.17 0.75
CA PHE A 34 2.58 13.84 -0.20
C PHE A 34 3.55 14.80 0.51
N LEU A 35 3.03 15.69 1.36
CA LEU A 35 3.83 16.67 2.08
C LEU A 35 4.84 16.02 3.04
N ILE A 36 4.45 14.96 3.74
CA ILE A 36 5.36 14.20 4.59
C ILE A 36 6.55 13.69 3.77
N VAL A 37 6.30 13.08 2.61
CA VAL A 37 7.38 12.56 1.76
C VAL A 37 8.23 13.70 1.18
N ILE A 38 7.63 14.79 0.71
CA ILE A 38 8.37 15.93 0.16
C ILE A 38 9.28 16.60 1.19
N PHE A 39 8.78 16.84 2.41
CA PHE A 39 9.56 17.53 3.44
C PHE A 39 10.59 16.62 4.11
N MET A 40 10.24 15.34 4.36
CA MET A 40 11.17 14.39 4.98
C MET A 40 12.16 13.77 3.99
N GLY A 41 11.82 13.75 2.69
CA GLY A 41 12.62 13.13 1.63
C GLY A 41 14.08 13.59 1.59
N PRO A 42 14.40 14.89 1.52
CA PRO A 42 15.78 15.36 1.46
C PRO A 42 16.60 15.00 2.70
N TRP A 43 15.98 14.97 3.88
CA TRP A 43 16.62 14.49 5.10
C TRP A 43 16.85 12.98 5.03
N PHE A 44 15.84 12.20 4.65
CA PHE A 44 15.90 10.75 4.57
C PHE A 44 16.96 10.26 3.56
N ILE A 45 17.01 10.87 2.38
CA ILE A 45 17.98 10.53 1.32
C ILE A 45 19.42 10.78 1.80
N ARG A 46 19.66 11.90 2.51
CA ARG A 46 20.97 12.21 3.10
C ARG A 46 21.35 11.16 4.15
N SER A 47 20.44 10.86 5.07
CA SER A 47 20.67 9.83 6.08
C SER A 47 21.02 8.47 5.46
N MET A 48 20.27 8.02 4.44
CA MET A 48 20.55 6.73 3.78
C MET A 48 21.89 6.71 3.04
N ARG A 49 22.30 7.85 2.47
CA ARG A 49 23.62 8.01 1.85
C ARG A 49 24.74 7.94 2.89
N ASP A 50 24.56 8.57 4.05
CA ASP A 50 25.56 8.60 5.13
C ASP A 50 25.78 7.21 5.74
N TYR A 51 24.71 6.40 5.86
CA TYR A 51 24.80 5.00 6.28
C TYR A 51 25.33 4.04 5.19
N LYS A 52 25.69 4.56 4.00
CA LYS A 52 26.17 3.77 2.85
C LYS A 52 25.23 2.63 2.45
N ILE A 53 23.92 2.87 2.57
CA ILE A 53 22.86 1.93 2.17
C ILE A 53 22.67 2.03 0.65
N GLY A 54 23.74 1.77 -0.12
CA GLY A 54 23.70 1.73 -1.58
C GLY A 54 23.29 0.36 -2.09
N GLN A 55 22.63 0.31 -3.24
CA GLN A 55 22.31 -0.96 -3.89
C GLN A 55 23.60 -1.68 -4.34
N VAL A 56 23.75 -2.95 -3.96
CA VAL A 56 24.80 -3.84 -4.50
C VAL A 56 24.33 -4.32 -5.86
N ILE A 57 24.94 -3.80 -6.93
CA ILE A 57 24.51 -4.09 -8.31
C ILE A 57 24.81 -5.56 -8.65
N ARG A 58 23.88 -6.19 -9.35
CA ARG A 58 24.00 -7.54 -9.89
C ARG A 58 24.86 -7.48 -11.16
N GLU A 59 25.93 -8.28 -11.25
CA GLU A 59 26.84 -8.27 -12.41
C GLU A 59 26.17 -8.71 -13.72
N ASP A 60 25.06 -9.45 -13.64
CA ASP A 60 24.33 -10.01 -14.79
C ASP A 60 23.31 -9.03 -15.45
N GLY A 61 23.36 -7.73 -15.12
CA GLY A 61 22.37 -6.73 -15.57
C GLY A 61 22.77 -5.93 -16.82
N PRO A 62 21.82 -5.25 -17.51
CA PRO A 62 22.12 -4.41 -18.66
C PRO A 62 23.12 -3.29 -18.34
N ALA A 63 23.96 -2.87 -19.30
CA ALA A 63 25.01 -1.88 -19.09
C ALA A 63 24.52 -0.51 -18.53
N SER A 64 23.25 -0.16 -18.76
CA SER A 64 22.61 1.03 -18.17
C SER A 64 22.42 0.96 -16.65
N HIS A 65 22.43 -0.24 -16.05
CA HIS A 65 22.37 -0.44 -14.60
C HIS A 65 23.72 -0.23 -13.90
N LEU A 66 24.84 -0.31 -14.62
CA LEU A 66 26.19 -0.14 -14.07
C LEU A 66 26.51 1.33 -13.69
N VAL A 67 25.80 2.29 -14.31
CA VAL A 67 25.98 3.75 -14.07
C VAL A 67 25.26 4.22 -12.80
N LYS A 68 24.42 3.39 -12.17
CA LYS A 68 23.59 3.76 -11.00
C LYS A 68 24.27 3.51 -9.64
N GLN A 69 25.61 3.56 -9.61
CA GLN A 69 26.40 3.30 -8.42
C GLN A 69 26.22 4.43 -7.38
N GLY A 70 25.88 4.08 -6.13
CA GLY A 70 25.83 5.02 -5.00
C GLY A 70 24.46 5.67 -4.72
N ILE A 71 23.40 5.33 -5.46
CA ILE A 71 22.04 5.73 -5.12
C ILE A 71 21.55 4.90 -3.92
N PRO A 72 21.03 5.53 -2.84
CA PRO A 72 20.53 4.81 -1.68
C PRO A 72 19.31 3.94 -2.01
N THR A 73 19.20 2.80 -1.35
CA THR A 73 18.02 1.90 -1.39
C THR A 73 17.16 2.07 -0.13
N MET A 74 16.06 1.31 -0.01
CA MET A 74 15.08 1.34 1.10
C MET A 74 14.22 2.61 1.18
N GLY A 75 14.04 3.32 0.06
CA GLY A 75 13.08 4.44 -0.07
C GLY A 75 11.65 4.09 0.31
N GLY A 76 11.28 2.81 0.20
CA GLY A 76 10.00 2.28 0.65
C GLY A 76 9.69 2.57 2.12
N LEU A 77 10.69 2.65 3.01
CA LEU A 77 10.46 3.01 4.42
C LEU A 77 9.79 4.38 4.55
N LEU A 78 10.20 5.36 3.73
CA LEU A 78 9.61 6.70 3.75
C LEU A 78 8.16 6.68 3.26
N ILE A 79 7.87 5.88 2.22
CA ILE A 79 6.50 5.68 1.71
C ILE A 79 5.62 5.07 2.80
N ILE A 80 6.05 3.95 3.40
CA ILE A 80 5.26 3.24 4.40
C ILE A 80 5.07 4.08 5.67
N PHE A 81 6.11 4.78 6.12
CA PHE A 81 6.00 5.72 7.24
C PHE A 81 4.93 6.79 6.97
N SER A 82 5.00 7.45 5.81
CA SER A 82 4.04 8.47 5.40
C SER A 82 2.60 7.91 5.33
N MET A 83 2.43 6.73 4.73
CA MET A 83 1.13 6.06 4.62
C MET A 83 0.55 5.71 5.98
N VAL A 84 1.34 5.11 6.88
CA VAL A 84 0.86 4.69 8.21
C VAL A 84 0.45 5.91 9.03
N VAL A 85 1.32 6.92 9.14
CA VAL A 85 1.02 8.15 9.90
C VAL A 85 -0.24 8.81 9.36
N THR A 86 -0.31 9.00 8.04
CA THR A 86 -1.43 9.68 7.41
C THR A 86 -2.74 8.90 7.54
N THR A 87 -2.70 7.58 7.36
CA THR A 87 -3.88 6.73 7.54
C THR A 87 -4.41 6.88 8.97
N LEU A 88 -3.55 6.75 9.99
CA LEU A 88 -3.94 6.87 11.39
C LEU A 88 -4.50 8.26 11.72
N LEU A 89 -4.02 9.31 11.06
CA LEU A 89 -4.57 10.66 11.20
C LEU A 89 -5.99 10.75 10.66
N TRP A 90 -6.25 10.28 9.44
CA TRP A 90 -7.50 10.59 8.72
C TRP A 90 -8.59 9.52 8.81
N VAL A 91 -8.26 8.24 9.02
CA VAL A 91 -9.24 7.15 9.10
C VAL A 91 -10.02 7.14 10.42
N LYS A 92 -11.22 6.56 10.36
CA LYS A 92 -11.98 6.04 11.50
C LYS A 92 -11.33 4.77 12.06
N LEU A 93 -10.71 4.88 13.23
CA LEU A 93 -9.92 3.81 13.85
C LEU A 93 -10.74 2.60 14.33
N ASP A 94 -12.07 2.71 14.34
CA ASP A 94 -13.01 1.62 14.62
C ASP A 94 -13.24 0.70 13.40
N ASN A 95 -12.70 1.04 12.23
CA ASN A 95 -12.89 0.27 11.00
C ASN A 95 -11.90 -0.91 10.90
N PRO A 96 -12.37 -2.17 10.85
CA PRO A 96 -11.51 -3.35 10.81
C PRO A 96 -10.71 -3.47 9.49
N HIS A 97 -11.30 -3.11 8.35
CA HIS A 97 -10.66 -3.20 7.03
C HIS A 97 -9.35 -2.44 6.96
N VAL A 98 -9.32 -1.24 7.53
CA VAL A 98 -8.08 -0.43 7.52
C VAL A 98 -6.99 -1.06 8.38
N TRP A 99 -7.33 -1.67 9.52
CA TRP A 99 -6.34 -2.37 10.34
C TRP A 99 -5.78 -3.61 9.64
N ILE A 100 -6.62 -4.36 8.93
CA ILE A 100 -6.19 -5.51 8.13
C ILE A 100 -5.19 -5.05 7.06
N ILE A 101 -5.52 -4.00 6.30
CA ILE A 101 -4.63 -3.49 5.24
C ILE A 101 -3.35 -2.90 5.84
N LEU A 102 -3.42 -2.18 6.95
CA LEU A 102 -2.22 -1.68 7.65
C LEU A 102 -1.33 -2.83 8.12
N LEU A 103 -1.91 -3.89 8.68
CA LEU A 103 -1.18 -5.08 9.11
C LEU A 103 -0.49 -5.76 7.93
N ILE A 104 -1.19 -5.96 6.81
CA ILE A 104 -0.59 -6.50 5.57
C ILE A 104 0.57 -5.61 5.12
N THR A 105 0.33 -4.30 5.04
CA THR A 105 1.32 -3.32 4.55
C THR A 105 2.59 -3.35 5.40
N ILE A 106 2.44 -3.29 6.73
CA ILE A 106 3.56 -3.31 7.68
C ILE A 106 4.28 -4.66 7.65
N TRP A 107 3.54 -5.77 7.59
CA TRP A 107 4.12 -7.11 7.54
C TRP A 107 5.00 -7.31 6.28
N PHE A 108 4.48 -6.96 5.11
CA PHE A 108 5.23 -7.07 3.86
C PHE A 108 6.36 -6.04 3.77
N ALA A 109 6.20 -4.85 4.37
CA ALA A 109 7.30 -3.89 4.53
C ALA A 109 8.41 -4.44 5.42
N ALA A 110 8.07 -5.16 6.50
CA ALA A 110 9.06 -5.79 7.37
C ALA A 110 9.82 -6.91 6.66
N ILE A 111 9.14 -7.73 5.85
CA ILE A 111 9.79 -8.75 5.01
C ILE A 111 10.76 -8.09 4.03
N GLY A 112 10.30 -7.08 3.31
CA GLY A 112 11.12 -6.36 2.33
C GLY A 112 12.29 -5.60 2.95
N GLY A 113 12.06 -4.98 4.11
CA GLY A 113 13.10 -4.29 4.88
C GLY A 113 14.15 -5.24 5.42
N TYR A 114 13.74 -6.42 5.89
CA TYR A 114 14.67 -7.46 6.30
C TYR A 114 15.46 -8.02 5.10
N ASP A 115 14.83 -8.18 3.94
CA ASP A 115 15.50 -8.59 2.70
C ASP A 115 16.55 -7.57 2.25
N ASP A 116 16.17 -6.29 2.18
CA ASP A 116 17.06 -5.18 1.84
C ASP A 116 18.23 -5.09 2.82
N TYR A 117 17.94 -5.18 4.13
CA TYR A 117 18.97 -5.20 5.17
C TYR A 117 19.97 -6.36 4.99
N CYS A 118 19.48 -7.57 4.67
CA CYS A 118 20.35 -8.71 4.41
C CYS A 118 21.27 -8.48 3.21
N LYS A 119 20.75 -7.94 2.09
CA LYS A 119 21.53 -7.60 0.89
C LYS A 119 22.66 -6.61 1.21
N ILE A 120 22.35 -5.59 2.01
CA ILE A 120 23.32 -4.56 2.43
C ILE A 120 24.39 -5.17 3.35
N ARG A 121 23.98 -5.92 4.38
CA ARG A 121 24.89 -6.52 5.36
C ARG A 121 25.83 -7.54 4.73
N LEU A 122 25.32 -8.35 3.81
CA LEU A 122 26.11 -9.39 3.13
C LEU A 122 26.93 -8.85 1.96
N LYS A 123 26.78 -7.57 1.60
CA LYS A 123 27.39 -6.97 0.39
C LYS A 123 27.20 -7.84 -0.85
N SER A 124 26.03 -8.47 -0.95
CA SER A 124 25.69 -9.43 -1.99
C SER A 124 24.30 -9.12 -2.50
N SER A 125 24.06 -9.45 -3.77
CA SER A 125 22.71 -9.42 -4.34
C SER A 125 21.78 -10.47 -3.71
N ARG A 126 22.31 -11.41 -2.91
CA ARG A 126 21.54 -12.43 -2.19
C ARG A 126 20.99 -11.87 -0.87
N GLY A 127 19.68 -11.70 -0.81
CA GLY A 127 18.94 -11.42 0.43
C GLY A 127 18.43 -12.69 1.11
N LEU A 128 17.20 -12.66 1.59
CA LEU A 128 16.44 -13.83 2.05
C LEU A 128 16.44 -14.95 1.02
N SER A 129 16.39 -16.20 1.49
CA SER A 129 16.13 -17.32 0.60
C SER A 129 14.75 -17.14 -0.06
N PRO A 130 14.58 -17.47 -1.36
CA PRO A 130 13.29 -17.33 -2.04
C PRO A 130 12.16 -18.05 -1.30
N TRP A 131 12.43 -19.25 -0.80
CA TRP A 131 11.47 -20.02 0.00
C TRP A 131 11.15 -19.36 1.34
N GLY A 132 12.15 -18.82 2.05
CA GLY A 132 11.92 -18.09 3.30
C GLY A 132 11.04 -16.85 3.08
N LYS A 133 11.28 -16.13 1.99
CA LYS A 133 10.49 -14.96 1.60
C LYS A 133 9.03 -15.32 1.29
N ILE A 134 8.80 -16.35 0.47
CA ILE A 134 7.44 -16.82 0.14
C ILE A 134 6.70 -17.32 1.39
N ILE A 135 7.36 -18.07 2.28
CA ILE A 135 6.73 -18.57 3.52
C ILE A 135 6.25 -17.40 4.39
N LEU A 136 7.07 -16.36 4.55
CA LEU A 136 6.69 -15.16 5.30
C LEU A 136 5.57 -14.36 4.63
N GLN A 137 5.57 -14.26 3.30
CA GLN A 137 4.49 -13.59 2.57
C GLN A 137 3.16 -14.36 2.70
N VAL A 138 3.20 -15.68 2.56
CA VAL A 138 2.04 -16.56 2.72
C VAL A 138 1.50 -16.52 4.13
N SER A 139 2.35 -16.50 5.17
CA SER A 139 1.88 -16.42 6.56
C SER A 139 1.14 -15.13 6.86
N GLY A 140 1.64 -13.99 6.38
CA GLY A 140 0.97 -12.70 6.50
C GLY A 140 -0.36 -12.65 5.74
N ALA A 141 -0.37 -13.18 4.52
CA ALA A 141 -1.57 -13.22 3.69
C ALA A 141 -2.64 -14.18 4.25
N LEU A 142 -2.24 -15.31 4.85
CA LEU A 142 -3.15 -16.24 5.54
C LEU A 142 -3.79 -15.59 6.77
N LEU A 143 -2.99 -14.88 7.57
CA LEU A 143 -3.49 -14.19 8.76
C LEU A 143 -4.51 -13.12 8.37
N ALA A 144 -4.20 -12.30 7.36
CA ALA A 144 -5.12 -11.30 6.87
C ALA A 144 -6.37 -11.91 6.23
N GLY A 145 -6.19 -12.94 5.39
CA GLY A 145 -7.29 -13.67 4.77
C GLY A 145 -8.23 -14.30 5.80
N TYR A 146 -7.71 -14.79 6.94
CA TYR A 146 -8.54 -15.27 8.04
C TYR A 146 -9.40 -14.15 8.65
N PHE A 147 -8.84 -12.97 8.90
CA PHE A 147 -9.62 -11.84 9.44
C PHE A 147 -10.67 -11.33 8.45
N ILE A 148 -10.33 -11.25 7.16
CA ILE A 148 -11.27 -10.86 6.10
C ILE A 148 -12.42 -11.88 5.99
N TYR A 149 -12.10 -13.17 5.99
CA TYR A 149 -13.09 -14.26 5.94
C TYR A 149 -14.04 -14.25 7.14
N ARG A 150 -13.61 -13.73 8.30
CA ARG A 150 -14.44 -13.62 9.51
C ARG A 150 -15.27 -12.34 9.55
N ASP A 151 -15.06 -11.40 8.63
CA ASP A 151 -15.80 -10.15 8.58
C ASP A 151 -17.19 -10.36 7.94
N PRO A 152 -18.30 -10.12 8.67
CA PRO A 152 -19.64 -10.28 8.13
C PRO A 152 -19.98 -9.29 7.02
N ALA A 153 -19.21 -8.21 6.85
CA ALA A 153 -19.37 -7.25 5.77
C ALA A 153 -18.81 -7.74 4.43
N VAL A 154 -17.95 -8.77 4.44
CA VAL A 154 -17.31 -9.32 3.24
C VAL A 154 -18.01 -10.61 2.83
N ASN A 155 -18.34 -10.70 1.54
CA ASN A 155 -18.97 -11.89 0.98
C ASN A 155 -17.91 -12.81 0.37
N GLU A 156 -17.97 -14.11 0.69
CA GLU A 156 -17.10 -15.17 0.15
C GLU A 156 -17.37 -15.50 -1.33
N ALA A 157 -18.28 -14.76 -1.98
CA ALA A 157 -18.65 -14.90 -3.38
C ALA A 157 -17.76 -14.05 -4.30
N LEU A 158 -16.97 -14.72 -5.15
CA LEU A 158 -16.20 -14.06 -6.20
C LEU A 158 -17.16 -13.58 -7.30
N THR A 159 -17.23 -12.27 -7.47
CA THR A 159 -17.99 -11.64 -8.56
C THR A 159 -17.13 -11.58 -9.81
N VAL A 160 -17.65 -12.08 -10.94
CA VAL A 160 -16.96 -11.97 -12.23
C VAL A 160 -17.44 -10.71 -12.94
N PRO A 161 -16.53 -9.75 -13.23
CA PRO A 161 -16.90 -8.55 -13.99
C PRO A 161 -17.62 -8.90 -15.28
N PHE A 162 -18.52 -8.01 -15.73
CA PHE A 162 -19.39 -8.18 -16.92
C PHE A 162 -20.51 -9.23 -16.79
N PHE A 163 -20.42 -10.18 -15.85
CA PHE A 163 -21.46 -11.18 -15.58
C PHE A 163 -22.20 -10.89 -14.27
N LYS A 164 -23.15 -9.94 -14.30
CA LYS A 164 -23.81 -9.40 -13.09
C LYS A 164 -24.45 -10.43 -12.16
N ASN A 165 -24.89 -11.57 -12.69
CA ASN A 165 -25.56 -12.64 -11.92
C ASN A 165 -24.66 -13.87 -11.70
N PHE A 166 -23.41 -13.83 -12.17
CA PHE A 166 -22.48 -14.95 -12.03
C PHE A 166 -21.55 -14.68 -10.85
N GLN A 167 -21.80 -15.41 -9.77
CA GLN A 167 -21.00 -15.37 -8.56
C GLN A 167 -20.55 -16.78 -8.23
N ILE A 168 -19.26 -16.94 -7.93
CA ILE A 168 -18.69 -18.21 -7.50
C ILE A 168 -18.56 -18.15 -5.99
N ASN A 169 -19.40 -18.88 -5.26
CA ASN A 169 -19.23 -19.05 -3.83
C ASN A 169 -18.02 -19.95 -3.58
N MET A 170 -16.95 -19.38 -3.02
CA MET A 170 -15.70 -20.12 -2.79
C MET A 170 -15.63 -20.80 -1.43
N GLY A 171 -16.52 -20.46 -0.49
CA GLY A 171 -16.43 -20.94 0.89
C GLY A 171 -15.04 -20.69 1.49
N TRP A 172 -14.52 -21.69 2.19
CA TRP A 172 -13.15 -21.70 2.71
C TRP A 172 -12.04 -21.53 1.64
N GLY A 173 -12.33 -21.89 0.38
CA GLY A 173 -11.43 -21.69 -0.75
C GLY A 173 -11.11 -20.21 -1.01
N TYR A 174 -11.94 -19.30 -0.49
CA TYR A 174 -11.71 -17.86 -0.60
C TYR A 174 -10.41 -17.42 0.09
N ILE A 175 -10.04 -18.06 1.21
CA ILE A 175 -8.77 -17.77 1.90
C ILE A 175 -7.58 -18.06 1.00
N PHE A 176 -7.59 -19.20 0.30
CA PHE A 176 -6.52 -19.56 -0.64
C PHE A 176 -6.45 -18.59 -1.81
N PHE A 177 -7.61 -18.17 -2.32
CA PHE A 177 -7.68 -17.15 -3.35
C PHE A 177 -7.10 -15.81 -2.88
N MET A 178 -7.44 -15.35 -1.67
CA MET A 178 -6.89 -14.13 -1.09
C MET A 178 -5.37 -14.19 -0.93
N VAL A 179 -4.84 -15.32 -0.46
CA VAL A 179 -3.38 -15.53 -0.37
C VAL A 179 -2.73 -15.39 -1.74
N LEU A 180 -3.30 -16.03 -2.76
CA LEU A 180 -2.79 -15.95 -4.13
C LEU A 180 -2.77 -14.50 -4.63
N VAL A 181 -3.86 -13.75 -4.42
CA VAL A 181 -3.97 -12.35 -4.85
C VAL A 181 -2.97 -11.47 -4.10
N ILE A 182 -2.91 -11.54 -2.77
CA ILE A 182 -2.03 -10.68 -1.95
C ILE A 182 -0.56 -10.96 -2.26
N VAL A 183 -0.15 -12.24 -2.23
CA VAL A 183 1.24 -12.64 -2.50
C VAL A 183 1.60 -12.41 -3.96
N GLY A 184 0.69 -12.72 -4.89
CA GLY A 184 0.86 -12.50 -6.32
C GLY A 184 1.08 -11.02 -6.65
N SER A 185 0.20 -10.14 -6.15
CA SER A 185 0.33 -8.69 -6.33
C SER A 185 1.62 -8.15 -5.71
N SER A 186 2.01 -8.62 -4.52
CA SER A 186 3.27 -8.24 -3.87
C SER A 186 4.49 -8.55 -4.73
N ASN A 187 4.57 -9.77 -5.26
CA ASN A 187 5.69 -10.18 -6.12
C ASN A 187 5.63 -9.53 -7.51
N ALA A 188 4.44 -9.27 -8.06
CA ALA A 188 4.29 -8.57 -9.34
C ALA A 188 4.83 -7.14 -9.27
N VAL A 189 4.54 -6.41 -8.19
CA VAL A 189 5.07 -5.07 -7.97
C VAL A 189 6.59 -5.11 -7.76
N ASN A 190 7.11 -6.07 -6.98
CA ASN A 190 8.54 -6.25 -6.79
C ASN A 190 9.29 -6.57 -8.09
N LEU A 191 8.71 -7.40 -8.97
CA LEU A 191 9.29 -7.70 -10.28
C LEU A 191 9.33 -6.48 -11.21
N THR A 192 8.38 -5.57 -11.04
CA THR A 192 8.28 -4.36 -11.86
C THR A 192 9.27 -3.28 -11.40
N ASP A 193 9.79 -3.34 -10.16
CA ASP A 193 10.66 -2.32 -9.53
C ASP A 193 12.12 -2.42 -10.02
N GLY A 194 12.31 -2.30 -11.34
CA GLY A 194 13.60 -2.41 -12.00
C GLY A 194 14.11 -1.11 -12.65
N LEU A 195 13.26 -0.10 -12.83
CA LEU A 195 13.60 1.17 -13.50
C LEU A 195 13.11 2.38 -12.70
N ASP A 196 13.77 3.52 -12.89
CA ASP A 196 13.49 4.78 -12.20
C ASP A 196 12.04 5.21 -12.45
N GLY A 197 11.25 5.35 -11.39
CA GLY A 197 9.84 5.74 -11.46
C GLY A 197 8.87 4.68 -12.01
N LEU A 198 9.36 3.51 -12.45
CA LEU A 198 8.53 2.54 -13.18
C LEU A 198 7.43 1.92 -12.34
N VAL A 199 7.68 1.60 -11.07
CA VAL A 199 6.65 1.05 -10.17
C VAL A 199 5.75 2.13 -9.59
N THR A 200 6.35 3.26 -9.24
CA THR A 200 5.65 4.33 -8.53
C THR A 200 4.51 4.91 -9.39
N GLY A 201 4.70 5.10 -10.70
CA GLY A 201 3.66 5.60 -11.61
C GLY A 201 2.41 4.71 -11.69
N PRO A 202 2.52 3.44 -12.10
CA PRO A 202 1.40 2.49 -12.10
C PRO A 202 0.76 2.31 -10.73
N THR A 203 1.55 2.34 -9.64
CA THR A 203 0.99 2.26 -8.28
C THR A 203 0.08 3.45 -7.98
N VAL A 204 0.47 4.68 -8.34
CA VAL A 204 -0.39 5.87 -8.20
C VAL A 204 -1.72 5.69 -8.94
N VAL A 205 -1.67 5.21 -10.18
CA VAL A 205 -2.88 5.00 -11.00
C VAL A 205 -3.78 3.93 -10.37
N THR A 206 -3.22 2.77 -10.02
CA THR A 206 -3.96 1.67 -9.41
C THR A 206 -4.58 2.07 -8.06
N SER A 207 -3.83 2.77 -7.20
CA SER A 207 -4.35 3.27 -5.92
C SER A 207 -5.45 4.32 -6.11
N ALA A 208 -5.36 5.18 -7.12
CA ALA A 208 -6.42 6.15 -7.42
C ALA A 208 -7.71 5.45 -7.90
N VAL A 209 -7.57 4.39 -8.71
CA VAL A 209 -8.71 3.56 -9.12
C VAL A 209 -9.32 2.84 -7.91
N TYR A 210 -8.50 2.21 -7.05
CA TYR A 210 -9.01 1.58 -5.84
C TYR A 210 -9.64 2.57 -4.86
N LEU A 211 -9.14 3.80 -4.76
CA LEU A 211 -9.80 4.85 -3.99
C LEU A 211 -11.25 5.05 -4.43
N ILE A 212 -11.46 5.17 -5.74
CA ILE A 212 -12.80 5.33 -6.33
C ILE A 212 -13.65 4.10 -6.03
N PHE A 213 -13.15 2.89 -6.29
CA PHE A 213 -13.93 1.66 -6.06
C PHE A 213 -14.27 1.44 -4.58
N SER A 214 -13.34 1.65 -3.66
CA SER A 214 -13.60 1.55 -2.22
C SER A 214 -14.63 2.59 -1.75
N TYR A 215 -14.60 3.80 -2.30
CA TYR A 215 -15.62 4.81 -2.02
C TYR A 215 -17.01 4.39 -2.52
N LEU A 216 -17.09 3.87 -3.75
CA LEU A 216 -18.35 3.41 -4.34
C LEU A 216 -18.92 2.19 -3.60
N ALA A 217 -18.09 1.17 -3.33
CA ALA A 217 -18.47 -0.05 -2.61
C ALA A 217 -18.86 0.24 -1.15
N GLY A 218 -18.26 1.26 -0.54
CA GLY A 218 -18.61 1.71 0.81
C GLY A 218 -19.89 2.53 0.92
N HIS A 219 -20.53 2.90 -0.20
CA HIS A 219 -21.72 3.76 -0.22
C HIS A 219 -22.96 3.02 -0.74
N VAL A 220 -23.89 2.66 0.16
CA VAL A 220 -25.08 1.83 -0.14
C VAL A 220 -25.83 2.24 -1.41
N VAL A 221 -26.12 3.54 -1.57
CA VAL A 221 -26.87 4.05 -2.73
C VAL A 221 -26.10 3.88 -4.03
N LEU A 222 -24.80 4.20 -4.04
CA LEU A 222 -23.97 4.14 -5.24
C LEU A 222 -23.67 2.69 -5.61
N ALA A 223 -23.36 1.84 -4.63
CA ALA A 223 -23.14 0.42 -4.84
C ALA A 223 -24.37 -0.24 -5.48
N ARG A 224 -25.57 0.05 -4.97
CA ARG A 224 -26.83 -0.43 -5.55
C ARG A 224 -27.08 0.10 -6.95
N TYR A 225 -26.86 1.39 -7.18
CA TYR A 225 -27.07 2.02 -8.49
C TYR A 225 -26.14 1.45 -9.56
N LEU A 226 -24.87 1.21 -9.22
CA LEU A 226 -23.86 0.67 -10.13
C LEU A 226 -23.86 -0.86 -10.22
N HIS A 227 -24.70 -1.54 -9.43
CA HIS A 227 -24.73 -3.00 -9.31
C HIS A 227 -23.36 -3.61 -8.95
N ILE A 228 -22.66 -2.99 -8.00
CA ILE A 228 -21.44 -3.53 -7.40
C ILE A 228 -21.74 -4.00 -5.97
N THR A 229 -20.90 -4.91 -5.46
CA THR A 229 -21.03 -5.43 -4.09
C THR A 229 -20.86 -4.29 -3.08
N TYR A 230 -21.83 -4.16 -2.18
CA TYR A 230 -21.73 -3.22 -1.07
C TYR A 230 -20.95 -3.87 0.08
N VAL A 231 -19.93 -3.17 0.57
CA VAL A 231 -19.10 -3.62 1.69
C VAL A 231 -19.13 -2.54 2.77
N ALA A 232 -19.76 -2.85 3.89
CA ALA A 232 -19.89 -1.92 4.99
C ALA A 232 -18.50 -1.55 5.54
N GLY A 233 -18.21 -0.24 5.57
CA GLY A 233 -16.92 0.28 6.04
C GLY A 233 -15.83 0.38 4.96
N ALA A 234 -16.03 -0.13 3.74
CA ALA A 234 -15.03 -0.02 2.67
C ALA A 234 -14.67 1.44 2.30
N GLY A 235 -15.54 2.40 2.60
CA GLY A 235 -15.25 3.82 2.37
C GLY A 235 -14.04 4.35 3.14
N GLU A 236 -13.65 3.73 4.27
CA GLU A 236 -12.43 4.10 4.99
C GLU A 236 -11.16 3.60 4.29
N VAL A 237 -11.28 2.51 3.51
CA VAL A 237 -10.20 2.02 2.64
C VAL A 237 -9.87 3.04 1.55
N ALA A 238 -10.85 3.82 1.09
CA ALA A 238 -10.60 4.92 0.15
C ALA A 238 -9.64 5.98 0.73
N VAL A 239 -9.71 6.25 2.04
CA VAL A 239 -8.80 7.19 2.71
C VAL A 239 -7.37 6.63 2.75
N PHE A 240 -7.22 5.32 3.01
CA PHE A 240 -5.93 4.63 2.92
C PHE A 240 -5.36 4.70 1.50
N CYS A 241 -6.18 4.45 0.47
CA CYS A 241 -5.78 4.59 -0.93
C CYS A 241 -5.34 6.03 -1.24
N GLY A 242 -5.98 7.05 -0.66
CA GLY A 242 -5.55 8.45 -0.78
C GLY A 242 -4.16 8.68 -0.20
N ALA A 243 -3.89 8.17 1.01
CA ALA A 243 -2.56 8.21 1.61
C ALA A 243 -1.50 7.50 0.72
N MET A 244 -1.86 6.37 0.12
CA MET A 244 -0.99 5.64 -0.81
C MET A 244 -0.69 6.45 -2.07
N VAL A 245 -1.69 7.07 -2.70
CA VAL A 245 -1.52 7.97 -3.86
C VAL A 245 -0.57 9.12 -3.49
N GLY A 246 -0.82 9.79 -2.35
CA GLY A 246 -0.01 10.92 -1.90
C GLY A 246 1.44 10.54 -1.64
N ALA A 247 1.67 9.45 -0.91
CA ALA A 247 3.01 8.97 -0.59
C ALA A 247 3.79 8.57 -1.86
N CYS A 248 3.15 7.86 -2.79
CA CYS A 248 3.77 7.49 -4.05
C CYS A 248 4.05 8.70 -4.95
N LEU A 249 3.15 9.68 -5.05
CA LEU A 249 3.40 10.93 -5.77
C LEU A 249 4.59 11.72 -5.18
N GLY A 250 4.66 11.80 -3.85
CA GLY A 250 5.78 12.45 -3.17
C GLY A 250 7.10 11.69 -3.40
N PHE A 251 7.05 10.37 -3.42
CA PHE A 251 8.23 9.54 -3.67
C PHE A 251 8.71 9.64 -5.12
N LEU A 252 7.77 9.72 -6.07
CA LEU A 252 8.07 9.89 -7.49
C LEU A 252 8.90 11.15 -7.75
N TRP A 253 8.72 12.21 -6.96
CA TRP A 253 9.55 13.43 -7.04
C TRP A 253 11.06 13.14 -6.91
N PHE A 254 11.43 12.16 -6.06
CA PHE A 254 12.82 11.78 -5.83
C PHE A 254 13.25 10.54 -6.64
N ASN A 255 12.29 9.78 -7.17
CA ASN A 255 12.53 8.51 -7.86
C ASN A 255 12.40 8.61 -9.39
N ALA A 256 11.81 9.69 -9.93
CA ALA A 256 11.78 9.96 -11.36
C ALA A 256 13.21 10.09 -11.94
N TYR A 257 13.39 9.69 -13.19
CA TYR A 257 14.70 9.71 -13.83
C TYR A 257 15.28 11.14 -13.92
N PRO A 258 16.54 11.36 -13.50
CA PRO A 258 17.46 10.41 -12.85
C PRO A 258 17.15 10.22 -11.35
N ALA A 259 17.00 8.97 -10.89
CA ALA A 259 16.58 8.69 -9.52
C ALA A 259 17.61 9.11 -8.46
N GLN A 260 17.11 9.66 -7.34
CA GLN A 260 17.91 10.02 -6.15
C GLN A 260 17.82 8.95 -5.05
N ILE A 261 16.80 8.09 -5.11
CA ILE A 261 16.56 7.00 -4.17
C ILE A 261 15.78 5.87 -4.83
N PHE A 262 16.11 4.63 -4.49
CA PHE A 262 15.37 3.44 -4.91
C PHE A 262 14.36 2.98 -3.86
N MET A 263 13.24 2.43 -4.32
CA MET A 263 12.17 1.96 -3.45
C MET A 263 12.62 0.75 -2.61
N GLY A 264 13.27 -0.22 -3.25
CA GLY A 264 13.73 -1.45 -2.61
C GLY A 264 12.58 -2.43 -2.33
N ASP A 265 12.93 -3.59 -1.82
CA ASP A 265 11.96 -4.64 -1.53
C ASP A 265 10.99 -4.22 -0.42
N THR A 266 11.43 -3.33 0.48
CA THR A 266 10.62 -2.73 1.54
C THR A 266 9.34 -2.10 0.99
N GLY A 267 9.44 -1.27 -0.05
CA GLY A 267 8.30 -0.54 -0.60
C GLY A 267 7.52 -1.40 -1.59
N SER A 268 8.22 -2.07 -2.49
CA SER A 268 7.57 -2.80 -3.59
C SER A 268 6.71 -3.96 -3.07
N LEU A 269 7.19 -4.74 -2.10
CA LEU A 269 6.39 -5.82 -1.51
C LEU A 269 5.18 -5.29 -0.75
N ALA A 270 5.36 -4.22 0.02
CA ALA A 270 4.31 -3.63 0.85
C ALA A 270 3.19 -3.02 -0.01
N LEU A 271 3.53 -2.25 -1.03
CA LEU A 271 2.56 -1.61 -1.93
C LEU A 271 1.76 -2.66 -2.72
N GLY A 272 2.42 -3.69 -3.23
CA GLY A 272 1.74 -4.77 -3.95
C GLY A 272 0.81 -5.58 -3.04
N ALA A 273 1.25 -5.91 -1.82
CA ALA A 273 0.40 -6.61 -0.86
C ALA A 273 -0.78 -5.75 -0.38
N ALA A 274 -0.57 -4.45 -0.18
CA ALA A 274 -1.65 -3.51 0.16
C ALA A 274 -2.70 -3.46 -0.95
N MET A 275 -2.28 -3.34 -2.23
CA MET A 275 -3.21 -3.38 -3.38
C MET A 275 -3.96 -4.70 -3.48
N GLY A 276 -3.27 -5.83 -3.27
CA GLY A 276 -3.92 -7.15 -3.23
C GLY A 276 -4.95 -7.25 -2.10
N GLY A 277 -4.62 -6.73 -0.91
CA GLY A 277 -5.51 -6.66 0.24
C GLY A 277 -6.75 -5.78 0.00
N ILE A 278 -6.56 -4.61 -0.62
CA ILE A 278 -7.65 -3.71 -1.00
C ILE A 278 -8.58 -4.38 -2.04
N ALA A 279 -8.02 -5.15 -2.96
CA ALA A 279 -8.79 -5.78 -4.04
C ALA A 279 -9.70 -6.93 -3.55
N VAL A 280 -9.31 -7.61 -2.47
CA VAL A 280 -10.09 -8.72 -1.90
C VAL A 280 -11.09 -8.27 -0.83
N ILE A 281 -11.04 -7.01 -0.42
CA ILE A 281 -12.03 -6.36 0.47
C ILE A 281 -13.08 -5.65 -0.39
#